data_AF-A0A961IWV1-F1
#
_entry.id   AF-A0A961IWV1-F1
#
_cell.length_a   1.000
_cell.length_b   1.000
_cell.length_c   1.000
_cell.angle_alpha   90.00
_cell.angle_beta   90.00
_cell.angle_gamma   90.00
#
_symmetry.space_group_name_H-M   'P 1'
#
loop_
_entity.id
_entity.type
_entity.pdbx_description
1 polymer ?
#
loop_
_entity_poly.entity_id
_entity_poly.type
_entity_poly.pdbx_seq_one_letter_code
_entity_poly.pdbx_strand_id
1 'polypeptide(L)'
;MDVGILVGVTLVAALAVGLVAWLIARLMAGAEELTMWPILLAILASLAVLQGAAKLAVIVDGLYARMGVDAAKALEGQFRVVVFAASFVPIAAYVVTFLLVFRRVKGAS
;
A
#
# COMPACT_ATOMS: atom_id res chain seq x y z
N MET A 1 -3.34 -24.41 2.55
CA MET A 1 -3.08 -22.98 2.28
C MET A 1 -1.67 -22.55 2.70
N ASP A 2 -0.74 -22.35 1.75
CA ASP A 2 0.57 -21.75 2.04
C ASP A 2 0.51 -20.24 1.77
N VAL A 3 -0.07 -19.50 2.72
CA VAL A 3 -0.36 -18.06 2.62
C VAL A 3 0.82 -17.17 3.04
N GLY A 4 1.92 -17.76 3.50
CA GLY A 4 3.03 -17.02 4.10
C GLY A 4 3.63 -15.96 3.17
N ILE A 5 3.74 -16.27 1.88
CA ILE A 5 4.25 -15.34 0.86
C ILE A 5 3.28 -14.19 0.65
N LEU A 6 1.98 -14.47 0.49
CA LEU A 6 0.97 -13.43 0.31
C LEU A 6 0.92 -12.50 1.52
N VAL A 7 0.92 -13.04 2.74
CA VAL A 7 0.92 -12.26 3.98
C VAL A 7 2.21 -11.43 4.07
N GLY A 8 3.37 -12.04 3.82
CA GLY A 8 4.66 -11.35 3.89
C GLY A 8 4.75 -10.19 2.89
N VAL A 9 4.40 -10.42 1.62
CA VAL A 9 4.39 -9.39 0.57
C VAL A 9 3.41 -8.27 0.91
N THR A 10 2.23 -8.62 1.41
CA THR A 10 1.20 -7.64 1.78
C THR A 10 1.64 -6.77 2.95
N LEU A 11 2.25 -7.37 3.99
CA LEU A 11 2.77 -6.63 5.15
C LEU A 11 3.91 -5.71 4.75
N VAL A 12 4.88 -6.19 3.96
CA VAL A 12 5.99 -5.36 3.47
C VAL A 12 5.46 -4.20 2.63
N ALA A 13 4.51 -4.47 1.73
CA ALA A 13 3.87 -3.43 0.94
C ALA A 13 3.13 -2.41 1.82
N ALA A 14 2.37 -2.86 2.82
CA ALA A 14 1.65 -1.98 3.73
C ALA A 14 2.58 -1.10 4.56
N LEU A 15 3.71 -1.63 5.05
CA LEU A 15 4.72 -0.86 5.77
C LEU A 15 5.39 0.19 4.88
N ALA A 16 5.81 -0.20 3.67
CA ALA A 16 6.42 0.73 2.72
C ALA A 16 5.44 1.85 2.34
N VAL A 17 4.19 1.51 2.05
CA VAL A 17 3.14 2.46 1.71
C VAL A 17 2.80 3.38 2.90
N GLY A 18 2.72 2.84 4.11
CA GLY A 18 2.51 3.62 5.32
C GLY A 18 3.65 4.63 5.57
N LEU A 19 4.90 4.24 5.32
CA LEU A 19 6.06 5.14 5.43
C LEU A 19 5.96 6.31 4.43
N VAL A 20 5.59 6.02 3.18
CA VAL A 20 5.35 7.05 2.15
C VAL A 20 4.22 7.98 2.58
N ALA A 21 3.10 7.43 3.06
CA ALA A 21 1.97 8.21 3.55
C ALA A 21 2.37 9.16 4.70
N TRP A 22 3.16 8.65 5.65
CA TRP A 22 3.68 9.43 6.77
C TRP A 22 4.56 10.59 6.30
N LEU A 23 5.48 10.35 5.37
CA LEU A 23 6.36 11.38 4.82
C LEU A 23 5.54 12.49 4.14
N ILE A 24 4.59 12.12 3.28
CA ILE A 24 3.78 13.08 2.54
C ILE A 24 2.88 13.87 3.49
N ALA A 25 2.21 13.21 4.43
CA ALA A 25 1.36 13.88 5.41
C ALA A 25 2.14 14.89 6.25
N ARG A 26 3.38 14.55 6.64
CA ARG A 26 4.25 15.46 7.39
C ARG A 26 4.70 16.66 6.55
N LEU A 27 5.07 16.44 5.29
CA LEU A 27 5.43 17.51 4.35
C LEU A 27 4.26 18.46 4.09
N MET A 28 3.06 17.91 3.89
CA MET A 28 1.85 18.71 3.65
C MET A 28 1.39 19.48 4.88
N ALA A 29 1.51 18.89 6.07
CA ALA A 29 1.05 19.53 7.30
C ALA A 29 2.03 20.60 7.82
N GLY A 30 3.32 20.51 7.46
CA GLY A 30 4.32 21.53 7.81
C GLY A 30 4.38 22.72 6.85
N ALA A 31 3.59 22.72 5.77
CA ALA A 31 3.54 23.83 4.83
C ALA A 31 2.54 24.90 5.31
N GLU A 32 2.98 26.14 5.51
CA GLU A 32 2.11 27.29 5.86
C GLU A 32 1.07 27.55 4.77
N GLU A 33 1.45 27.37 3.50
CA GLU A 33 0.54 27.39 2.36
C GLU A 33 0.62 26.07 1.57
N LEU A 34 -0.53 25.45 1.34
CA LEU A 34 -0.66 24.31 0.44
C LEU A 34 -0.52 24.79 -1.01
N THR A 35 0.72 24.99 -1.44
CA THR A 35 1.06 25.29 -2.83
C THR A 35 0.72 24.10 -3.73
N MET A 36 0.73 24.31 -5.05
CA MET A 36 0.38 23.27 -6.04
C MET A 36 1.23 22.00 -5.93
N TRP A 37 2.51 22.13 -5.54
CA TRP A 37 3.49 21.05 -5.55
C TRP A 37 3.22 19.93 -4.51
N PRO A 38 3.00 20.24 -3.21
CA PRO A 38 2.61 19.23 -2.22
C PRO A 38 1.35 18.44 -2.59
N ILE A 39 0.35 19.13 -3.17
CA ILE A 39 -0.90 18.49 -3.61
C ILE A 39 -0.62 17.54 -4.76
N LEU A 40 0.13 17.97 -5.77
CA LEU A 40 0.55 17.12 -6.89
C LEU A 40 1.30 15.87 -6.41
N LEU A 41 2.25 16.02 -5.49
CA LEU A 41 2.99 14.90 -4.91
C LEU A 41 2.07 13.91 -4.18
N ALA A 42 1.10 14.39 -3.41
CA ALA A 42 0.13 13.54 -2.73
C ALA A 42 -0.77 12.78 -3.70
N ILE A 43 -1.19 13.42 -4.80
CA ILE A 43 -1.96 12.77 -5.87
C ILE A 43 -1.11 11.70 -6.55
N LEU A 44 0.11 12.02 -6.96
CA LEU A 44 1.03 11.07 -7.60
C LEU A 44 1.32 9.86 -6.72
N ALA A 45 1.54 10.07 -5.42
CA ALA A 45 1.74 8.99 -4.47
C ALA A 45 0.47 8.13 -4.30
N SER A 46 -0.70 8.74 -4.21
CA SER A 46 -1.98 8.02 -4.12
C SER A 46 -2.20 7.15 -5.37
N LEU A 47 -1.91 7.69 -6.56
CA LEU A 47 -1.96 6.93 -7.81
C LEU A 47 -0.95 5.79 -7.81
N ALA A 48 0.29 6.03 -7.37
CA ALA A 48 1.31 4.99 -7.29
C ALA A 48 0.91 3.85 -6.35
N VAL A 49 0.31 4.15 -5.20
CA VAL A 49 -0.21 3.14 -4.26
C VAL A 49 -1.34 2.33 -4.89
N LEU A 50 -2.30 2.98 -5.54
CA LEU A 50 -3.41 2.30 -6.22
C LEU A 50 -2.91 1.38 -7.34
N GLN A 51 -1.96 1.85 -8.16
CA GLN A 51 -1.37 1.06 -9.24
C GLN A 51 -0.51 -0.09 -8.71
N GLY A 52 0.22 0.13 -7.62
CA GLY A 52 1.00 -0.90 -6.94
C GLY A 52 0.12 -2.00 -6.35
N ALA A 53 -0.96 -1.61 -5.66
CA ALA A 53 -1.94 -2.54 -5.10
C ALA A 53 -2.64 -3.37 -6.18
N ALA A 54 -3.01 -2.75 -7.31
CA ALA A 54 -3.59 -3.46 -8.46
C ALA A 54 -2.65 -4.52 -9.07
N LYS A 55 -1.32 -4.30 -8.97
CA LYS A 55 -0.29 -5.23 -9.46
C LYS A 55 0.15 -6.28 -8.44
N LEU A 56 -0.42 -6.28 -7.23
CA LEU A 56 -0.06 -7.24 -6.19
C LEU A 56 -0.28 -8.69 -6.65
N ALA A 57 -1.32 -8.96 -7.44
CA ALA A 57 -1.58 -10.27 -8.05
C ALA A 57 -0.42 -10.75 -8.93
N VAL A 58 0.14 -9.86 -9.76
CA VAL A 58 1.27 -10.21 -10.64
C VAL A 58 2.53 -10.48 -9.81
N ILE A 59 2.76 -9.70 -8.75
CA ILE A 59 3.93 -9.85 -7.87
C ILE A 59 3.87 -11.18 -7.11
N VAL A 60 2.71 -11.49 -6.53
CA VAL A 60 2.51 -12.71 -5.74
C VAL A 60 2.61 -13.94 -6.66
N ASP A 61 1.96 -13.92 -7.82
CA ASP A 61 2.03 -15.01 -8.80
C ASP A 61 3.49 -15.27 -9.26
N GLY A 62 4.22 -14.20 -9.58
CA GLY A 62 5.63 -14.29 -9.95
C GLY A 62 6.53 -14.85 -8.84
N LEU A 63 6.22 -14.57 -7.56
CA LEU A 63 6.96 -15.11 -6.42
C LEU A 63 6.71 -16.61 -6.22
N TYR A 64 5.46 -17.05 -6.29
CA TYR A 64 5.13 -18.49 -6.25
C TYR A 64 5.76 -19.24 -7.43
N ALA A 65 5.71 -18.67 -8.64
CA ALA A 65 6.33 -19.26 -9.82
C ALA A 65 7.85 -19.46 -9.67
N ARG A 66 8.56 -18.50 -9.05
CA ARG A 66 10.01 -18.64 -8.75
C ARG A 66 10.33 -19.74 -7.75
N MET A 67 9.36 -20.13 -6.92
CA MET A 67 9.49 -21.24 -5.98
C MET A 67 9.05 -22.57 -6.58
N GLY A 68 8.68 -22.60 -7.88
CA GLY A 68 8.18 -23.80 -8.55
C GLY A 68 6.78 -24.22 -8.08
N VAL A 69 6.05 -23.33 -7.41
CA VAL A 69 4.72 -23.58 -6.86
C VAL A 69 3.67 -22.89 -7.72
N ASP A 70 2.61 -23.61 -8.07
CA ASP A 70 1.46 -23.03 -8.74
C ASP A 70 0.63 -22.23 -7.72
N ALA A 71 0.57 -20.91 -7.90
CA ALA A 71 -0.11 -19.99 -6.99
C ALA A 71 -1.61 -20.30 -6.85
N ALA A 72 -2.24 -20.83 -7.91
CA ALA A 72 -3.62 -21.26 -7.87
C ALA A 72 -3.81 -22.48 -6.96
N LYS A 73 -2.84 -23.39 -6.91
CA LYS A 73 -2.87 -24.55 -6.00
C LYS A 73 -2.52 -24.16 -4.56
N ALA A 74 -1.56 -23.25 -4.37
CA ALA A 74 -1.15 -22.79 -3.04
C ALA A 74 -2.27 -22.06 -2.28
N LEU A 75 -3.13 -21.35 -3.02
CA LEU A 75 -4.30 -20.61 -2.52
C LEU A 75 -5.64 -21.30 -2.84
N GLU A 76 -5.65 -22.62 -3.05
CA GLU A 76 -6.87 -23.45 -3.15
C GLU A 76 -7.89 -22.96 -4.19
N GLY A 77 -7.42 -22.42 -5.32
CA GLY A 77 -8.24 -21.88 -6.41
C GLY A 77 -8.82 -20.49 -6.13
N GLN A 78 -8.62 -19.92 -4.94
CA GLN A 78 -9.15 -18.61 -4.53
C GLN A 78 -8.17 -17.45 -4.74
N PHE A 79 -7.07 -17.68 -5.47
CA PHE A 79 -5.98 -16.71 -5.66
C PHE A 79 -6.46 -15.27 -5.91
N ARG A 80 -7.39 -15.07 -6.84
CA ARG A 80 -7.90 -13.73 -7.19
C ARG A 80 -8.64 -13.05 -6.03
N VAL A 81 -9.43 -13.79 -5.27
CA VAL A 81 -10.24 -13.25 -4.16
C VAL A 81 -9.33 -12.87 -3.00
N VAL A 82 -8.39 -13.77 -2.63
CA VAL A 82 -7.49 -13.54 -1.50
C VAL A 82 -6.51 -12.40 -1.81
N VAL A 83 -5.98 -12.32 -3.04
CA VAL A 83 -5.11 -11.20 -3.42
C VAL A 83 -5.88 -9.89 -3.55
N PHE A 84 -7.12 -9.92 -4.03
CA PHE A 84 -7.98 -8.73 -4.05
C PHE A 84 -8.18 -8.19 -2.62
N ALA A 85 -8.55 -9.05 -1.67
CA ALA A 85 -8.68 -8.68 -0.26
C ALA A 85 -7.36 -8.14 0.31
N ALA A 86 -6.23 -8.78 0.01
CA ALA A 86 -4.91 -8.35 0.44
C ALA A 86 -4.52 -6.96 -0.09
N SER A 87 -4.95 -6.60 -1.30
CA SER A 87 -4.65 -5.29 -1.90
C SER A 87 -5.32 -4.11 -1.20
N PHE A 88 -6.39 -4.34 -0.42
CA PHE A 88 -6.99 -3.30 0.43
C PHE A 88 -6.09 -2.92 1.60
N VAL A 89 -5.22 -3.82 2.07
CA VAL A 89 -4.40 -3.57 3.28
C VAL A 89 -3.41 -2.41 3.07
N PRO A 90 -2.60 -2.36 1.99
CA PRO A 90 -1.75 -1.21 1.72
C PRO A 90 -2.54 0.09 1.49
N ILE A 91 -3.70 0.03 0.85
CA ILE A 91 -4.55 1.21 0.61
C ILE A 91 -5.07 1.77 1.93
N ALA A 92 -5.61 0.90 2.79
CA ALA A 92 -6.07 1.29 4.12
C ALA A 92 -4.91 1.85 4.95
N ALA A 93 -3.74 1.20 4.91
CA ALA A 93 -2.54 1.68 5.59
C ALA A 93 -2.13 3.09 5.11
N TYR A 94 -2.20 3.36 3.81
CA TYR A 94 -1.96 4.70 3.26
C TYR A 94 -2.92 5.74 3.84
N VAL A 95 -4.23 5.50 3.67
CA VAL A 95 -5.27 6.48 4.04
C VAL A 95 -5.27 6.75 5.53
N VAL A 96 -5.24 5.70 6.35
CA VAL A 96 -5.25 5.82 7.81
C VAL A 96 -3.99 6.53 8.30
N THR A 97 -2.81 6.14 7.82
CA THR A 97 -1.56 6.76 8.24
C THR A 97 -1.52 8.23 7.81
N PHE A 98 -1.90 8.54 6.58
CA PHE A 98 -1.95 9.90 6.08
C PHE A 98 -2.85 10.79 6.95
N LEU A 99 -4.10 10.35 7.21
CA LEU A 99 -5.07 11.11 7.99
C LEU A 99 -4.61 11.32 9.44
N LEU A 100 -4.11 10.26 10.09
CA LEU A 100 -3.64 10.35 11.49
C LEU A 100 -2.46 11.32 11.62
N VAL A 101 -1.49 11.22 10.72
CA VAL A 101 -0.29 12.07 10.75
C VAL A 101 -0.65 13.51 10.41
N PHE A 102 -1.46 13.72 9.38
CA PHE A 102 -1.88 15.06 8.96
C PHE A 102 -2.66 15.77 10.09
N ARG A 103 -3.64 15.09 10.71
CA ARG A 103 -4.41 15.64 11.83
C ARG A 103 -3.51 15.94 13.03
N ARG A 104 -2.56 15.07 13.34
CA ARG A 104 -1.65 15.24 14.48
C ARG A 104 -0.72 16.43 14.31
N VAL A 105 -0.17 16.61 13.12
CA VAL A 105 0.77 17.72 12.84
C VAL A 105 0.02 19.04 12.75
N LYS A 106 -1.10 19.10 12.01
CA LYS A 106 -1.88 20.33 11.84
C LYS A 106 -2.63 20.77 13.10
N GLY A 107 -3.05 19.82 13.95
CA GLY A 107 -3.66 20.14 15.24
C GLY A 107 -2.66 20.51 16.35
N ALA A 108 -1.35 20.37 16.08
CA ALA A 108 -0.27 20.79 16.97
C ALA A 108 0.37 22.12 16.55
N SER A 109 -0.08 22.71 15.43
CA SER A 109 0.24 24.05 14.95
C SER A 109 -0.89 25.01 15.29
#